data_AF-A0A7S0HUU3-F1
#
_entry.id   AF-A0A7S0HUU3-F1
#
_cell.length_a   1.000
_cell.length_b   1.000
_cell.length_c   1.000
_cell.angle_alpha   90.00
_cell.angle_beta   90.00
_cell.angle_gamma   90.00
#
_symmetry.space_group_name_H-M   'P 1'
#
loop_
_entity.id
_entity.type
_entity.pdbx_description
1 polymer ?
#
loop_
_entity_poly.entity_id
_entity_poly.type
_entity_poly.pdbx_seq_one_letter_code
_entity_poly.pdbx_strand_id
1 'polypeptide(L)'
;MNSSLFEKTISSWNLSNFEGQVKNKNLRSWQVSAQGIHGLSFGMTFTSRGLSCSEEPFCNISYLHFGKPRTVYVIPPSHRKELENLVGQLRPGNVEKGIDLSSMLAKSPFLIDPVVLSKYKVPLQKATQQAGEFLIL
;
A
#
# COMPACT_ATOMS: atom_id res chain seq x y z
N MET A 1 -19.00 7.39 -5.62
CA MET A 1 -18.67 8.79 -5.97
C MET A 1 -17.18 8.83 -6.30
N ASN A 2 -16.82 9.11 -7.56
CA ASN A 2 -15.42 9.23 -7.98
C ASN A 2 -14.88 10.58 -7.51
N SER A 3 -14.33 10.63 -6.30
CA SER A 3 -13.63 11.80 -5.78
C SER A 3 -12.19 11.78 -6.28
N SER A 4 -11.92 12.56 -7.33
CA SER A 4 -10.58 12.81 -7.87
C SER A 4 -10.33 14.31 -7.93
N LEU A 5 -9.10 14.72 -7.64
CA LEU A 5 -8.64 16.11 -7.83
C LEU A 5 -7.92 16.31 -9.17
N PHE A 6 -7.81 15.26 -9.99
CA PHE A 6 -7.29 15.39 -11.35
C PHE A 6 -8.31 16.08 -12.25
N GLU A 7 -7.84 17.05 -13.02
CA GLU A 7 -8.66 17.67 -14.06
C GLU A 7 -8.98 16.67 -15.17
N LYS A 8 -10.20 16.73 -15.72
CA LYS A 8 -10.64 15.80 -16.77
C LYS A 8 -9.89 15.97 -18.09
N THR A 9 -9.28 17.13 -18.31
CA THR A 9 -8.51 17.48 -19.51
C THR A 9 -7.14 16.80 -19.55
N ILE A 10 -6.63 16.36 -18.39
CA ILE A 10 -5.32 15.71 -18.29
C ILE A 10 -5.44 14.26 -18.79
N SER A 11 -4.76 13.98 -19.90
CA SER A 11 -4.76 12.68 -20.58
C SER A 11 -3.68 11.71 -20.08
N SER A 12 -2.62 12.22 -19.46
CA SER A 12 -1.45 11.43 -19.02
C SER A 12 -1.41 11.29 -17.51
N TRP A 13 -1.13 10.08 -17.01
CA TRP A 13 -1.00 9.78 -15.57
C TRP A 13 -2.20 10.21 -14.72
N ASN A 14 -3.38 10.25 -15.35
CA ASN A 14 -4.63 10.57 -14.65
C ASN A 14 -5.16 9.33 -13.96
N LEU A 15 -5.03 9.26 -12.63
CA LEU A 15 -5.47 8.12 -11.83
C LEU A 15 -6.99 7.88 -11.92
N SER A 16 -7.78 8.91 -12.23
CA SER A 16 -9.24 8.77 -12.39
C SER A 16 -9.66 8.09 -13.68
N ASN A 17 -8.79 8.10 -14.70
CA ASN A 17 -9.00 7.44 -15.99
C ASN A 17 -7.85 6.49 -16.33
N PHE A 18 -7.24 5.89 -15.29
CA PHE A 18 -6.06 5.05 -15.48
C PHE A 18 -6.41 3.75 -16.21
N GLU A 19 -7.57 3.17 -15.90
CA GLU A 19 -8.06 1.96 -16.56
C GLU A 19 -8.22 2.14 -18.07
N GLY A 20 -8.77 3.28 -18.52
CA GLY A 20 -8.88 3.60 -19.95
C GLY A 20 -7.52 3.80 -20.62
N GLN A 21 -6.55 4.39 -19.92
CA GLN A 21 -5.18 4.57 -20.42
C GLN A 21 -4.43 3.24 -20.57
N VAL A 22 -4.63 2.30 -19.65
CA VAL A 22 -3.95 0.98 -19.67
C VAL A 22 -4.62 0.04 -20.67
N LYS A 23 -5.96 0.00 -20.73
CA LYS A 23 -6.71 -0.86 -21.67
C LYS A 23 -6.44 -0.54 -23.13
N ASN A 24 -6.29 0.76 -23.49
CA ASN A 24 -5.98 1.17 -24.86
C ASN A 24 -4.61 0.72 -25.36
N LYS A 25 -3.71 0.24 -24.49
CA LYS A 25 -2.35 -0.19 -24.86
C LYS A 25 -2.19 -1.70 -25.12
N ASN A 26 -3.27 -2.47 -25.31
CA ASN A 26 -3.21 -3.90 -25.69
C ASN A 26 -2.40 -4.80 -24.73
N LEU A 27 -2.38 -4.50 -23.43
CA LEU A 27 -1.76 -5.36 -22.42
C LEU A 27 -2.73 -6.49 -22.05
N ARG A 28 -2.78 -7.55 -22.88
CA ARG A 28 -3.61 -8.76 -22.68
C ARG A 28 -3.40 -9.49 -21.34
N SER A 29 -2.38 -9.11 -20.57
CA SER A 29 -1.98 -9.76 -19.32
C SER A 29 -2.33 -8.98 -18.05
N TRP A 30 -2.66 -7.69 -18.13
CA TRP A 30 -3.05 -6.91 -16.96
C TRP A 30 -4.57 -6.96 -16.86
N GLN A 31 -5.09 -7.97 -16.15
CA GLN A 31 -6.42 -7.85 -15.55
C GLN A 31 -6.32 -6.75 -14.50
N VAL A 32 -6.41 -5.50 -14.94
CA VAL A 32 -6.60 -4.35 -14.07
C VAL A 32 -8.01 -4.50 -13.52
N SER A 33 -8.17 -5.30 -12.46
CA SER A 33 -9.27 -5.08 -11.55
C SER A 33 -8.94 -3.75 -10.89
N ALA A 34 -9.46 -2.66 -11.48
CA ALA A 34 -9.56 -1.39 -10.79
C ALA A 34 -10.62 -1.56 -9.69
N GLN A 35 -10.34 -2.42 -8.70
CA GLN A 35 -11.12 -2.55 -7.48
C GLN A 35 -10.89 -1.29 -6.66
N GLY A 36 -11.54 -0.23 -7.12
CA GLY A 36 -11.64 1.06 -6.47
C GLY A 36 -10.40 1.93 -6.63
N ILE A 37 -10.56 3.05 -7.33
CA ILE A 37 -9.92 4.27 -6.87
C ILE A 37 -10.32 4.39 -5.39
N HIS A 38 -9.37 4.21 -4.46
CA HIS A 38 -9.65 4.24 -3.00
C HIS A 38 -10.01 5.66 -2.48
N GLY A 39 -10.39 6.57 -3.37
CA GLY A 39 -10.79 7.94 -3.06
C GLY A 39 -9.63 8.83 -2.68
N LEU A 40 -9.97 10.04 -2.23
CA LEU A 40 -9.04 11.01 -1.69
C LEU A 40 -8.70 10.66 -0.24
N SER A 41 -7.41 10.65 0.09
CA SER A 41 -6.92 10.52 1.46
C SER A 41 -6.48 11.88 1.96
N PHE A 42 -7.02 12.31 3.10
CA PHE A 42 -6.62 13.52 3.81
C PHE A 42 -5.88 13.11 5.08
N GLY A 43 -4.67 13.63 5.26
CA GLY A 43 -3.84 13.34 6.43
C GLY A 43 -3.45 14.60 7.17
N MET A 44 -3.21 14.46 8.47
CA MET A 44 -2.59 15.48 9.33
C MET A 44 -1.36 14.90 10.01
N THR A 45 -0.67 15.71 10.80
CA THR A 45 0.45 15.24 11.62
C THR A 45 0.05 14.00 12.43
N PHE A 46 0.90 12.97 12.43
CA PHE A 46 0.68 11.67 13.07
C PHE A 46 -0.40 10.77 12.45
N THR A 47 -1.06 11.17 11.35
CA THR A 47 -1.87 10.22 10.60
C THR A 47 -0.98 9.13 10.00
N SER A 48 -1.17 7.89 10.46
CA SER A 48 -0.41 6.72 10.03
C SER A 48 -1.31 5.62 9.49
N ARG A 49 -0.84 4.90 8.46
CA ARG A 49 -1.42 3.61 8.07
C ARG A 49 -0.46 2.51 8.52
N GLY A 50 -1.03 1.46 9.12
CA GLY A 50 -0.25 0.27 9.47
C GLY A 50 0.22 -0.49 8.24
N LEU A 51 1.19 -1.37 8.46
CA LEU A 51 1.65 -2.34 7.47
C LEU A 51 0.50 -3.28 7.12
N SER A 52 0.25 -3.41 5.83
CA SER A 52 -0.76 -4.29 5.26
C SER A 52 -0.18 -5.01 4.05
N CYS A 53 -0.61 -6.25 3.83
CA CYS A 53 -0.30 -6.98 2.61
C CYS A 53 -1.62 -7.43 2.00
N SER A 54 -1.79 -7.25 0.69
CA SER A 54 -2.97 -7.74 0.01
C SER A 54 -2.93 -9.26 -0.14
N GLU A 55 -4.12 -9.88 -0.18
CA GLU A 55 -4.26 -11.30 -0.50
C GLU A 55 -3.90 -11.55 -1.98
N GLU A 56 -4.42 -10.70 -2.87
CA GLU A 56 -4.12 -10.74 -4.30
C GLU A 56 -2.99 -9.77 -4.67
N PRO A 57 -2.06 -10.15 -5.57
CA PRO A 57 -1.00 -9.26 -6.01
C PRO A 57 -1.59 -8.13 -6.88
N PHE A 58 -1.49 -6.90 -6.38
CA PHE A 58 -1.83 -5.70 -7.16
C PHE A 58 -0.75 -4.64 -7.00
N CYS A 59 -0.72 -3.71 -7.95
CA CYS A 59 0.14 -2.54 -7.91
C CYS A 59 -0.66 -1.35 -7.34
N ASN A 60 -0.15 -0.72 -6.27
CA ASN A 60 -0.74 0.46 -5.69
C ASN A 60 -0.06 1.71 -6.25
N ILE A 61 -0.82 2.60 -6.87
CA ILE A 61 -0.33 3.89 -7.35
C ILE A 61 -1.00 5.00 -6.54
N SER A 62 -0.19 5.90 -6.00
CA SER A 62 -0.67 7.08 -5.28
C SER A 62 0.02 8.35 -5.74
N TYR A 63 -0.71 9.47 -5.71
CA TYR A 63 -0.21 10.79 -6.05
C TYR A 63 -0.47 11.76 -4.90
N LEU A 64 0.57 12.45 -4.42
CA LEU A 64 0.43 13.45 -3.37
C LEU A 64 0.15 14.81 -3.99
N HIS A 65 -1.13 15.21 -4.04
CA HIS A 65 -1.56 16.45 -4.69
C HIS A 65 -0.91 17.71 -4.09
N PHE A 66 -0.93 17.85 -2.77
CA PHE A 66 -0.38 19.00 -2.05
C PHE A 66 -0.17 18.67 -0.57
N GLY A 67 0.52 19.55 0.15
CA GLY A 67 0.70 19.46 1.61
C GLY A 67 2.11 19.07 2.02
N LYS A 68 2.23 18.45 3.21
CA LYS A 68 3.50 18.02 3.78
C LYS A 68 3.91 16.62 3.27
N PRO A 69 5.22 16.29 3.32
CA PRO A 69 5.72 15.04 2.79
C PRO A 69 5.18 13.84 3.57
N ARG A 70 4.96 12.72 2.88
CA ARG A 70 4.52 11.46 3.47
C ARG A 70 5.69 10.48 3.50
N THR A 71 5.97 9.91 4.67
CA THR A 71 6.93 8.80 4.79
C THR A 71 6.20 7.48 4.61
N VAL A 72 6.76 6.59 3.80
CA VAL A 72 6.26 5.23 3.55
C VAL A 72 7.36 4.24 3.85
N TYR A 73 6.99 3.17 4.54
CA TYR A 73 7.86 2.03 4.83
C TYR A 73 7.40 0.84 3.99
N VAL A 74 8.35 0.16 3.36
CA VAL A 74 8.09 -0.94 2.44
C VAL A 74 8.97 -2.12 2.82
N ILE A 75 8.38 -3.31 2.85
CA ILE A 75 9.10 -4.57 3.04
C ILE A 75 9.10 -5.28 1.69
N PRO A 76 10.27 -5.71 1.18
CA PRO A 76 10.33 -6.44 -0.08
C PRO A 76 9.44 -7.69 -0.06
N PRO A 77 8.72 -8.01 -1.15
CA PRO A 77 7.80 -9.17 -1.19
C PRO A 77 8.46 -10.50 -0.81
N SER A 78 9.77 -10.66 -1.06
CA SER A 78 10.53 -11.86 -0.69
C SER A 78 10.58 -12.12 0.82
N HIS A 79 10.39 -11.10 1.66
CA HIS A 79 10.43 -11.20 3.13
C HIS A 79 9.02 -11.20 3.75
N ARG A 80 7.97 -11.40 2.95
CA ARG A 80 6.57 -11.47 3.42
C ARG A 80 6.37 -12.48 4.55
N LYS A 81 6.94 -13.69 4.42
CA LYS A 81 6.83 -14.75 5.43
C LYS A 81 7.46 -14.36 6.77
N GLU A 82 8.54 -13.60 6.74
CA GLU A 82 9.20 -13.12 7.96
C GLU A 82 8.33 -12.11 8.70
N LEU A 83 7.67 -11.20 7.95
CA LEU A 83 6.68 -10.28 8.51
C LEU A 83 5.49 -11.01 9.12
N GLU A 84 4.93 -12.00 8.41
CA GLU A 84 3.82 -12.83 8.90
C GLU A 84 4.20 -13.56 10.20
N ASN A 85 5.38 -14.20 10.23
CA ASN A 85 5.90 -14.86 11.42
C ASN A 85 6.10 -13.89 12.59
N LEU A 86 6.64 -12.69 12.32
CA LEU A 86 6.81 -11.65 13.34
C LEU A 86 5.47 -11.19 13.91
N VAL A 87 4.49 -10.93 13.06
CA VAL A 87 3.14 -10.53 13.49
C VAL A 87 2.48 -11.62 14.32
N GLY A 88 2.69 -12.90 13.97
CA GLY A 88 2.26 -14.03 14.79
C GLY A 88 2.90 -14.05 16.18
N GLN A 89 4.18 -13.68 16.30
CA GLN A 89 4.91 -13.65 17.57
C GLN A 89 4.57 -12.44 18.45
N LEU A 90 4.31 -11.28 17.85
CA LEU A 90 4.03 -10.03 18.58
C LEU A 90 2.61 -9.98 19.17
N ARG A 91 1.72 -10.90 18.78
CA ARG A 91 0.33 -10.88 19.22
C ARG A 91 0.20 -11.45 20.64
N PRO A 92 -0.39 -10.69 21.61
CA PRO A 92 -0.71 -11.23 22.92
C PRO A 92 -1.90 -12.19 22.81
N GLY A 93 -1.68 -13.46 23.14
CA GLY A 93 -2.67 -14.53 23.06
C GLY A 93 -2.29 -15.59 22.03
N ASN A 94 -2.43 -16.86 22.42
CA ASN A 94 -2.13 -18.02 21.59
C ASN A 94 -2.77 -17.84 20.20
N VAL A 95 -1.95 -17.60 19.17
CA VAL A 95 -2.39 -17.76 17.79
C VAL A 95 -2.86 -19.20 17.68
N GLU A 96 -4.18 -19.42 17.57
CA GLU A 96 -4.70 -20.75 17.31
C GLU A 96 -3.98 -21.29 16.08
N LYS A 97 -3.41 -22.49 16.21
CA LYS A 97 -2.75 -23.19 15.11
C LYS A 97 -3.77 -23.32 13.97
N GLY A 98 -3.63 -22.50 12.92
CA GLY A 98 -4.55 -22.50 11.78
C GLY A 98 -5.04 -21.12 11.31
N ILE A 99 -4.69 -20.02 11.98
CA ILE A 99 -5.00 -18.68 11.47
C ILE A 99 -4.13 -18.37 10.25
N ASP A 100 -4.77 -18.06 9.12
CA ASP A 100 -4.09 -17.55 7.94
C ASP A 100 -3.59 -16.12 8.17
N LEU A 101 -2.29 -16.01 8.48
CA LEU A 101 -1.59 -14.75 8.70
C LEU A 101 -1.62 -13.84 7.47
N SER A 102 -1.75 -14.42 6.26
CA SER A 102 -1.88 -13.66 5.01
C SER A 102 -3.17 -12.87 4.98
N SER A 103 -4.29 -13.53 5.28
CA SER A 103 -5.61 -12.89 5.34
C SER A 103 -5.71 -11.86 6.47
N MET A 104 -4.97 -12.08 7.57
CA MET A 104 -4.97 -11.17 8.70
C MET A 104 -4.29 -9.83 8.39
N LEU A 105 -3.14 -9.85 7.70
CA LEU A 105 -2.45 -8.63 7.25
C LEU A 105 -3.27 -7.84 6.23
N ALA A 106 -4.14 -8.50 5.49
CA ALA A 106 -5.07 -7.86 4.57
C ALA A 106 -6.26 -7.20 5.29
N LYS A 107 -6.76 -7.83 6.37
CA LYS A 107 -7.95 -7.39 7.11
C LYS A 107 -7.67 -6.38 8.22
N SER A 108 -6.50 -6.44 8.85
CA SER A 108 -6.15 -5.58 9.98
C SER A 108 -4.70 -5.10 9.87
N PRO A 109 -4.46 -3.82 9.50
CA PRO A 109 -3.11 -3.29 9.37
C PRO A 109 -2.42 -3.18 10.74
N PHE A 110 -1.14 -3.51 10.81
CA PHE A 110 -0.34 -3.49 12.05
C PHE A 110 0.63 -2.31 12.09
N LEU A 111 0.65 -1.57 13.20
CA LEU A 111 1.68 -0.56 13.46
C LEU A 111 2.84 -1.22 14.20
N ILE A 112 4.00 -1.28 13.55
CA ILE A 112 5.23 -1.86 14.11
C ILE A 112 6.32 -0.81 14.01
N ASP A 113 7.06 -0.60 15.09
CA ASP A 113 8.20 0.29 15.10
C ASP A 113 9.32 -0.26 14.18
N PRO A 114 9.91 0.56 13.29
CA PRO A 114 11.07 0.18 12.47
C PRO A 114 12.23 -0.46 13.25
N VAL A 115 12.45 -0.05 14.50
CA VAL A 115 13.49 -0.61 15.38
C VAL A 115 13.17 -2.07 15.72
N VAL A 116 11.90 -2.42 15.89
CA VAL A 116 11.47 -3.81 16.11
C VAL A 116 11.73 -4.62 14.86
N LEU A 117 11.33 -4.14 13.67
CA LEU A 117 11.59 -4.84 12.40
C LEU A 117 13.09 -5.12 12.20
N SER A 118 13.94 -4.15 12.50
CA SER A 118 15.39 -4.30 12.42
C SER A 118 15.94 -5.37 13.37
N LYS A 119 15.40 -5.49 14.60
CA LYS A 119 15.82 -6.52 15.56
C LYS A 119 15.53 -7.93 15.08
N TYR A 120 14.40 -8.11 14.38
CA TYR A 120 13.99 -9.39 13.79
C TYR A 120 14.57 -9.63 12.39
N LYS A 121 15.54 -8.79 11.96
CA LYS A 121 16.22 -8.88 10.66
C LYS A 121 15.28 -8.78 9.44
N VAL A 122 14.10 -8.18 9.61
CA VAL A 122 13.19 -7.92 8.50
C VAL A 122 13.66 -6.67 7.76
N PRO A 123 14.01 -6.74 6.46
CA PRO A 123 14.49 -5.59 5.73
C PRO A 123 13.37 -4.57 5.53
N LEU A 124 13.69 -3.32 5.83
CA LEU A 124 12.77 -2.20 5.74
C LEU A 124 13.36 -1.13 4.82
N GLN A 125 12.64 -0.79 3.77
CA GLN A 125 12.93 0.35 2.93
C GLN A 125 12.07 1.54 3.35
N LYS A 126 12.66 2.72 3.37
CA LYS A 126 11.98 3.98 3.68
C LYS A 126 12.02 4.87 2.46
N ALA A 127 10.86 5.36 2.05
CA ALA A 127 10.71 6.39 1.03
C ALA A 127 9.96 7.59 1.61
N THR A 128 10.28 8.79 1.13
CA THR A 128 9.55 10.01 1.49
C THR A 128 8.99 10.62 0.22
N GLN A 129 7.66 10.59 0.08
CA GLN A 129 6.91 11.17 -1.02
C GLN A 129 6.66 12.65 -0.76
N GLN A 130 7.11 13.50 -1.67
CA GLN A 130 6.87 14.94 -1.70
C GLN A 130 5.59 15.27 -2.49
N ALA A 131 5.09 16.50 -2.31
CA ALA A 131 3.97 16.98 -3.10
C ALA A 131 4.35 17.03 -4.59
N GLY A 132 3.47 16.51 -5.45
CA GLY A 132 3.71 16.37 -6.89
C GLY A 132 4.33 15.03 -7.30
N GLU A 133 4.65 14.13 -6.36
CA GLU A 133 5.28 12.85 -6.68
C GLU A 133 4.29 11.69 -6.73
N PHE A 134 4.54 10.77 -7.67
CA PHE A 134 3.90 9.46 -7.71
C PHE A 134 4.70 8.46 -6.88
N LEU A 135 3.99 7.63 -6.13
CA LEU A 135 4.54 6.46 -5.46
C LEU A 135 3.82 5.23 -5.99
N ILE A 136 4.62 4.24 -6.41
CA ILE A 136 4.18 2.97 -6.97
C ILE A 136 4.72 1.87 -6.05
N LEU A 137 3.83 1.04 -5.50
CA LEU A 137 4.14 -0.04 -4.55
C LEU A 137 3.59 -1.37 -5.04
#